data_AF-A0A1Y2BPP8-F1
#
_entry.id   AF-A0A1Y2BPP8-F1
#
_cell.length_a   1.000
_cell.length_b   1.000
_cell.length_c   1.000
_cell.angle_alpha   90.00
_cell.angle_beta   90.00
_cell.angle_gamma   90.00
#
_symmetry.space_group_name_H-M   'P 1'
#
loop_
_entity.id
_entity.type
_entity.pdbx_description
1 polymer ?
#
loop_
_entity_poly.entity_id
_entity_poly.type
_entity_poly.pdbx_seq_one_letter_code
_entity_poly.pdbx_strand_id
1 'polypeptide(L)'
;MIPNVEVTLIWYDSTVPYQTDLTALNTYLVQSDFMNNFIEYATPTQVIGRGKVVGSYTETNIQTSLTDTDVKKYIRSLVQKGAITPNQNSYYTIYMKDGINVTAGVNGASCNDFAGYHGTAYIGDIYENTNQTYYGVIPLCGSNMDSLAGTTSHELAEAITDSWNGWRVPTVTGKLHSGDEIGDICSWQLGTVDDPASGKQWQLEKLKLSRQYLHQHQ
;
A
#
# COMPACT_ATOMS: atom_id res chain seq x y z
N MET A 1 1.60 7.71 10.10
CA MET A 1 2.04 6.31 10.17
C MET A 1 0.94 5.43 10.73
N ILE A 2 0.91 4.16 10.34
CA ILE A 2 -0.08 3.16 10.80
C ILE A 2 0.57 2.24 11.86
N PRO A 3 0.14 2.25 13.14
CA PRO A 3 0.81 1.49 14.21
C PRO A 3 0.77 -0.04 14.03
N ASN A 4 -0.43 -0.60 13.83
CA ASN A 4 -0.63 -2.04 13.67
C ASN A 4 -1.60 -2.27 12.52
N VAL A 5 -1.09 -2.25 11.29
CA VAL A 5 -1.92 -2.20 10.08
C VAL A 5 -3.00 -3.30 10.05
N GLU A 6 -4.23 -2.89 9.79
CA GLU A 6 -5.38 -3.76 9.55
C GLU A 6 -5.75 -3.68 8.08
N VAL A 7 -5.34 -4.69 7.31
CA VAL A 7 -5.51 -4.72 5.86
C VAL A 7 -6.89 -5.28 5.51
N THR A 8 -7.66 -4.54 4.72
CA THR A 8 -8.85 -5.06 4.03
C THR A 8 -8.58 -5.08 2.53
N LEU A 9 -8.73 -6.24 1.91
CA LEU A 9 -8.49 -6.41 0.48
C LEU A 9 -9.76 -6.03 -0.30
N ILE A 10 -9.64 -5.08 -1.22
CA ILE A 10 -10.72 -4.69 -2.11
C ILE A 10 -10.43 -5.29 -3.48
N TRP A 11 -11.25 -6.26 -3.89
CA TRP A 11 -11.23 -6.83 -5.23
C TRP A 11 -12.12 -5.96 -6.12
N TYR A 12 -11.51 -5.15 -6.99
CA TYR A 12 -12.26 -4.30 -7.90
C TYR A 12 -12.70 -5.10 -9.14
N ASP A 13 -13.79 -5.86 -8.94
CA ASP A 13 -14.31 -6.99 -9.74
C ASP A 13 -13.94 -8.37 -9.16
N SER A 14 -14.89 -9.31 -9.26
CA SER A 14 -14.70 -10.73 -8.95
C SER A 14 -13.65 -11.44 -9.81
N THR A 15 -13.30 -10.90 -10.99
CA THR A 15 -12.35 -11.49 -11.93
C THR A 15 -10.90 -11.04 -11.73
N VAL A 16 -10.62 -10.24 -10.69
CA VAL A 16 -9.23 -9.97 -10.26
C VAL A 16 -8.52 -11.32 -10.06
N PRO A 17 -7.38 -11.57 -10.73
CA PRO A 17 -6.67 -12.83 -10.61
C PRO A 17 -5.94 -12.94 -9.26
N TYR A 18 -5.46 -14.14 -8.93
CA TYR A 18 -4.58 -14.39 -7.78
C TYR A 18 -5.15 -14.01 -6.40
N GLN A 19 -6.47 -13.86 -6.21
CA GLN A 19 -7.04 -13.39 -4.94
C GLN A 19 -6.58 -14.21 -3.72
N THR A 20 -6.50 -15.55 -3.84
CA THR A 20 -6.00 -16.42 -2.78
C THR A 20 -4.53 -16.14 -2.46
N ASP A 21 -3.70 -15.93 -3.48
CA ASP A 21 -2.26 -15.72 -3.33
C ASP A 21 -1.96 -14.32 -2.81
N LEU A 22 -2.69 -13.31 -3.29
CA LEU A 22 -2.65 -11.95 -2.77
C LEU A 22 -3.14 -11.88 -1.32
N THR A 23 -4.12 -12.70 -0.93
CA THR A 23 -4.55 -12.81 0.47
C THR A 23 -3.45 -13.43 1.34
N ALA A 24 -2.84 -14.52 0.88
CA ALA A 24 -1.73 -15.16 1.58
C ALA A 24 -0.52 -14.22 1.70
N LEU A 25 -0.15 -13.54 0.61
CA LEU A 25 0.89 -12.53 0.57
C LEU A 25 0.65 -11.41 1.59
N ASN A 26 -0.54 -10.79 1.60
CA ASN A 26 -0.84 -9.72 2.55
C ASN A 26 -0.79 -10.22 3.99
N THR A 27 -1.25 -11.45 4.23
CA THR A 27 -1.15 -12.08 5.56
C THR A 27 0.31 -12.26 5.97
N TYR A 28 1.15 -12.77 5.07
CA TYR A 28 2.58 -12.90 5.29
C TYR A 28 3.25 -11.55 5.54
N LEU A 29 3.01 -10.54 4.68
CA LEU A 29 3.62 -9.22 4.78
C LEU A 29 3.42 -8.61 6.16
N VAL A 30 2.19 -8.58 6.65
CA VAL A 30 1.86 -7.90 7.92
C VAL A 30 2.25 -8.70 9.16
N GLN A 31 2.55 -10.00 9.04
CA GLN A 31 2.92 -10.87 10.15
C GLN A 31 4.40 -11.27 10.18
N SER A 32 5.13 -11.08 9.08
CA SER A 32 6.52 -11.52 8.91
C SER A 32 7.53 -10.47 9.39
N ASP A 33 8.81 -10.83 9.25
CA ASP A 33 9.93 -9.93 9.54
C ASP A 33 10.04 -8.76 8.54
N PHE A 34 9.25 -8.76 7.46
CA PHE A 34 9.10 -7.57 6.61
C PHE A 34 8.72 -6.34 7.46
N MET A 35 7.82 -6.51 8.44
CA MET A 35 7.42 -5.43 9.34
C MET A 35 8.53 -4.94 10.27
N ASN A 36 9.58 -5.75 10.50
CA ASN A 36 10.70 -5.34 11.36
C ASN A 36 11.53 -4.23 10.72
N ASN A 37 11.46 -4.06 9.39
CA ASN A 37 12.06 -2.92 8.71
C ASN A 37 11.51 -1.59 9.23
N PHE A 38 10.28 -1.57 9.76
CA PHE A 38 9.65 -0.33 10.20
C PHE A 38 9.96 0.07 11.66
N ILE A 39 10.66 -0.79 12.42
CA ILE A 39 11.01 -0.52 13.82
C ILE A 39 11.85 0.75 13.96
N GLU A 40 12.68 1.07 12.97
CA GLU A 40 13.54 2.26 13.03
C GLU A 40 12.77 3.59 12.96
N TYR A 41 11.52 3.58 12.48
CA TYR A 41 10.62 4.73 12.41
C TYR A 41 9.79 4.91 13.70
N ALA A 42 9.98 4.03 14.69
CA ALA A 42 9.35 4.20 15.99
C ALA A 42 9.77 5.52 16.65
N THR A 43 8.79 6.26 17.16
CA THR A 43 8.96 7.45 18.00
C THR A 43 8.55 7.11 19.44
N PRO A 44 8.84 7.96 20.44
CA PRO A 44 8.40 7.72 21.81
C PRO A 44 6.87 7.54 21.96
N THR A 45 6.09 8.04 21.01
CA THR A 45 4.62 8.01 21.04
C THR A 45 4.01 7.09 19.99
N GLN A 46 4.83 6.48 19.12
CA GLN A 46 4.33 5.65 18.02
C GLN A 46 5.31 4.53 17.70
N VAL A 47 4.86 3.29 17.80
CA VAL A 47 5.63 2.11 17.41
C VAL A 47 4.88 1.41 16.29
N ILE A 48 5.60 1.04 15.23
CA ILE A 48 5.06 0.21 14.16
C ILE A 48 5.32 -1.24 14.54
N GLY A 49 4.24 -2.01 14.65
CA GLY A 49 4.28 -3.43 14.93
C GLY A 49 3.63 -4.24 13.82
N ARG A 50 3.56 -5.55 14.03
CA ARG A 50 2.85 -6.46 13.14
C ARG A 50 1.37 -6.10 13.05
N GLY A 51 0.79 -6.41 11.90
CA GLY A 51 -0.61 -6.17 11.56
C GLY A 51 -1.38 -7.47 11.34
N LYS A 52 -2.52 -7.36 10.64
CA LYS A 52 -3.36 -8.50 10.24
C LYS A 52 -4.19 -8.14 9.02
N VAL A 53 -4.55 -9.15 8.23
CA VAL A 53 -5.65 -9.04 7.26
C VAL A 53 -6.95 -9.25 8.03
N VAL A 54 -7.89 -8.30 7.92
CA VAL A 54 -9.16 -8.32 8.67
C VAL A 54 -10.38 -8.67 7.82
N GLY A 55 -10.24 -8.72 6.50
CA GLY A 55 -11.30 -9.14 5.60
C GLY A 55 -11.04 -8.75 4.15
N SER A 56 -12.07 -8.94 3.33
CA SER A 56 -12.08 -8.49 1.95
C SER A 56 -13.47 -8.04 1.51
N TYR A 57 -13.52 -7.18 0.50
CA TYR A 57 -14.73 -6.73 -0.17
C TYR A 57 -14.56 -6.86 -1.69
N THR A 58 -15.56 -7.40 -2.39
CA THR A 58 -15.56 -7.49 -3.85
C THR A 58 -16.54 -6.47 -4.41
N GLU A 59 -16.04 -5.53 -5.20
CA GLU A 59 -16.88 -4.57 -5.92
C GLU A 59 -17.46 -5.22 -7.18
N THR A 60 -18.71 -4.88 -7.48
CA THR A 60 -19.44 -5.40 -8.65
C THR A 60 -19.78 -4.29 -9.64
N ASN A 61 -19.86 -3.04 -9.18
CA ASN A 61 -20.10 -1.86 -9.99
C ASN A 61 -18.79 -1.08 -10.22
N ILE A 62 -18.06 -1.52 -11.24
CA ILE A 62 -16.73 -0.99 -11.57
C ILE A 62 -16.78 0.11 -12.64
N GLN A 63 -15.80 1.01 -12.59
CA GLN A 63 -15.48 1.94 -13.67
C GLN A 63 -14.17 1.52 -14.33
N THR A 64 -14.02 1.72 -15.64
CA THR A 64 -12.81 1.33 -16.38
C THR A 64 -11.75 2.44 -16.45
N SER A 65 -12.12 3.66 -16.10
CA SER A 65 -11.22 4.81 -16.04
C SER A 65 -11.54 5.61 -14.78
N LEU A 66 -10.55 5.79 -13.92
CA LEU A 66 -10.68 6.54 -12.67
C LEU A 66 -9.58 7.58 -12.55
N THR A 67 -9.88 8.69 -11.92
CA THR A 67 -8.86 9.54 -11.30
C THR A 67 -8.67 9.14 -9.85
N ASP A 68 -7.58 9.56 -9.21
CA ASP A 68 -7.42 9.46 -7.75
C ASP A 68 -8.58 10.13 -7.00
N THR A 69 -9.16 11.20 -7.55
CA THR A 69 -10.38 11.83 -6.99
C THR A 69 -11.57 10.87 -7.01
N ASP A 70 -11.70 10.04 -8.05
CA ASP A 70 -12.77 9.05 -8.13
C ASP A 70 -12.51 7.86 -7.20
N VAL A 71 -11.24 7.45 -7.01
CA VAL A 71 -10.87 6.45 -6.00
C VAL A 71 -11.22 6.95 -4.58
N LYS A 72 -10.93 8.21 -4.25
CA LYS A 72 -11.32 8.82 -2.96
C LYS A 72 -12.84 8.83 -2.77
N LYS A 73 -13.62 9.20 -3.80
CA LYS A 73 -15.09 9.12 -3.76
C LYS A 73 -15.58 7.69 -3.59
N TYR A 74 -14.94 6.73 -4.25
CA TYR A 74 -15.26 5.31 -4.15
C TYR A 74 -15.06 4.80 -2.71
N ILE A 75 -13.89 5.03 -2.11
CA ILE A 75 -13.62 4.69 -0.71
C ILE A 75 -14.65 5.33 0.23
N ARG A 76 -14.92 6.63 0.07
CA ARG A 76 -15.97 7.33 0.86
C ARG A 76 -17.34 6.65 0.72
N SER A 77 -17.71 6.22 -0.48
CA SER A 77 -18.98 5.53 -0.70
C SER A 77 -19.06 4.17 -0.01
N LEU A 78 -17.95 3.44 0.07
CA LEU A 78 -17.89 2.17 0.80
C LEU A 78 -18.07 2.39 2.31
N VAL A 79 -17.47 3.46 2.85
CA VAL A 79 -17.65 3.87 4.26
C VAL A 79 -19.13 4.20 4.53
N GLN A 80 -19.74 5.04 3.68
CA GLN A 80 -21.15 5.43 3.85
C GLN A 80 -22.13 4.26 3.78
N LYS A 81 -21.83 3.25 2.96
CA LYS A 81 -22.63 2.02 2.83
C LYS A 81 -22.38 1.01 3.95
N GLY A 82 -21.37 1.24 4.80
CA GLY A 82 -20.92 0.26 5.81
C GLY A 82 -20.24 -0.97 5.21
N ALA A 83 -19.80 -0.91 3.94
CA ALA A 83 -19.07 -1.99 3.29
C ALA A 83 -17.63 -2.13 3.84
N ILE A 84 -17.08 -1.02 4.34
CA ILE A 84 -15.82 -0.97 5.09
C ILE A 84 -16.01 -0.13 6.35
N THR A 85 -15.22 -0.40 7.38
CA THR A 85 -15.34 0.24 8.70
C THR A 85 -13.98 0.75 9.16
N PRO A 86 -13.58 1.98 8.74
CA PRO A 86 -12.26 2.51 9.04
C PRO A 86 -12.01 2.69 10.54
N ASN A 87 -10.74 2.59 10.92
CA ASN A 87 -10.18 2.99 12.19
C ASN A 87 -8.74 3.48 11.96
N GLN A 88 -8.04 3.88 13.03
CA GLN A 88 -6.68 4.44 12.94
C GLN A 88 -5.63 3.49 12.34
N ASN A 89 -5.92 2.19 12.29
CA ASN A 89 -5.05 1.14 11.75
C ASN A 89 -5.44 0.69 10.33
N SER A 90 -6.56 1.17 9.78
CA SER A 90 -7.11 0.64 8.52
C SER A 90 -6.26 1.00 7.31
N TYR A 91 -5.99 -0.01 6.49
CA TYR A 91 -5.42 0.12 5.15
C TYR A 91 -6.24 -0.71 4.16
N TYR A 92 -6.60 -0.10 3.03
CA TYR A 92 -7.41 -0.74 2.00
C TYR A 92 -6.59 -0.98 0.74
N THR A 93 -6.20 -2.22 0.47
CA THR A 93 -5.49 -2.57 -0.77
C THR A 93 -6.50 -2.87 -1.86
N ILE A 94 -6.58 -2.00 -2.87
CA ILE A 94 -7.48 -2.14 -4.02
C ILE A 94 -6.73 -2.81 -5.16
N TYR A 95 -7.01 -4.08 -5.38
CA TYR A 95 -6.53 -4.80 -6.56
C TYR A 95 -7.53 -4.61 -7.70
N MET A 96 -7.05 -4.07 -8.82
CA MET A 96 -7.90 -3.84 -9.98
C MET A 96 -7.75 -4.95 -11.00
N LYS A 97 -8.86 -5.35 -11.62
CA LYS A 97 -8.81 -6.31 -12.71
C LYS A 97 -8.12 -5.71 -13.95
N ASP A 98 -7.88 -6.55 -14.94
CA ASP A 98 -7.32 -6.08 -16.20
C ASP A 98 -8.22 -5.07 -16.92
N GLY A 99 -7.59 -4.14 -17.64
CA GLY A 99 -8.27 -3.10 -18.43
C GLY A 99 -8.83 -1.92 -17.62
N ILE A 100 -8.55 -1.85 -16.31
CA ILE A 100 -8.86 -0.67 -15.49
C ILE A 100 -7.67 0.30 -15.53
N ASN A 101 -7.94 1.55 -15.89
CA ASN A 101 -6.94 2.61 -15.90
C ASN A 101 -7.21 3.60 -14.77
N VAL A 102 -6.14 4.01 -14.09
CA VAL A 102 -6.21 5.03 -13.04
C VAL A 102 -5.18 6.12 -13.31
N THR A 103 -5.59 7.38 -13.20
CA THR A 103 -4.68 8.53 -13.27
C THR A 103 -4.48 9.11 -11.87
N ALA A 104 -3.23 9.18 -11.43
CA ALA A 104 -2.83 9.66 -10.11
C ALA A 104 -2.07 11.00 -10.20
N GLY A 105 -2.79 12.07 -10.60
CA GLY A 105 -2.24 13.43 -10.62
C GLY A 105 -0.93 13.54 -11.41
N VAL A 106 0.16 13.94 -10.73
CA VAL A 106 1.49 14.11 -11.31
C VAL A 106 2.18 12.79 -11.69
N ASN A 107 1.71 11.66 -11.16
CA ASN A 107 2.30 10.35 -11.41
C ASN A 107 1.85 9.75 -12.74
N GLY A 108 0.94 10.40 -13.48
CA GLY A 108 0.49 9.94 -14.79
C GLY A 108 -0.57 8.85 -14.70
N ALA A 109 -0.54 7.90 -15.65
CA ALA A 109 -1.50 6.83 -15.81
C ALA A 109 -0.92 5.46 -15.42
N SER A 110 -1.74 4.64 -14.76
CA SER A 110 -1.42 3.26 -14.42
C SER A 110 -0.96 2.46 -15.64
N CYS A 111 -0.08 1.50 -15.42
CA CYS A 111 0.48 0.59 -16.43
C CYS A 111 1.38 1.23 -17.49
N ASN A 112 1.55 2.56 -17.44
CA ASN A 112 2.48 3.31 -18.29
C ASN A 112 3.51 4.03 -17.42
N ASP A 113 3.02 4.76 -16.42
CA ASP A 113 3.84 5.63 -15.58
C ASP A 113 4.08 5.03 -14.17
N PHE A 114 3.14 4.21 -13.67
CA PHE A 114 3.27 3.51 -12.38
C PHE A 114 2.60 2.12 -12.38
N ALA A 115 3.06 1.26 -11.46
CA ALA A 115 2.48 -0.06 -11.20
C ALA A 115 1.56 -0.09 -9.98
N GLY A 116 1.68 0.88 -9.07
CA GLY A 116 0.80 1.10 -7.94
C GLY A 116 0.92 2.54 -7.46
N TYR A 117 0.03 2.92 -6.53
CA TYR A 117 0.24 4.09 -5.69
C TYR A 117 -0.55 3.92 -4.38
N HIS A 118 -0.13 4.61 -3.33
CA HIS A 118 -0.88 4.72 -2.09
C HIS A 118 -1.43 6.13 -1.91
N GLY A 119 -2.46 6.25 -1.09
CA GLY A 119 -3.17 7.51 -0.90
C GLY A 119 -4.06 7.54 0.33
N THR A 120 -4.73 8.67 0.50
CA THR A 120 -5.58 8.96 1.66
C THR A 120 -6.93 9.49 1.24
N ALA A 121 -7.98 9.09 1.96
CA ALA A 121 -9.30 9.66 1.81
C ALA A 121 -9.72 10.33 3.13
N TYR A 122 -10.09 11.61 3.06
CA TYR A 122 -10.77 12.28 4.16
C TYR A 122 -12.19 11.74 4.29
N ILE A 123 -12.58 11.36 5.51
CA ILE A 123 -13.89 10.79 5.85
C ILE A 123 -14.50 11.39 7.12
N GLY A 124 -13.83 12.35 7.78
CA GLY A 124 -14.28 12.92 9.06
C GLY A 124 -15.61 13.68 9.00
N ASP A 125 -16.09 14.02 7.80
CA ASP A 125 -17.43 14.60 7.57
C ASP A 125 -18.54 13.56 7.44
N ILE A 126 -18.19 12.28 7.24
CA ILE A 126 -19.15 11.18 7.01
C ILE A 126 -18.98 10.01 7.98
N TYR A 127 -17.98 10.05 8.86
CA TYR A 127 -17.61 8.94 9.72
C TYR A 127 -16.94 9.43 11.00
N GLU A 128 -17.48 9.04 12.16
CA GLU A 128 -17.16 9.67 13.45
C GLU A 128 -15.87 9.14 14.11
N ASN A 129 -15.43 7.92 13.77
CA ASN A 129 -14.34 7.25 14.50
C ASN A 129 -12.93 7.67 14.07
N THR A 130 -12.77 8.18 12.84
CA THR A 130 -11.48 8.65 12.31
C THR A 130 -11.72 9.64 11.17
N ASN A 131 -10.84 10.63 11.04
CA ASN A 131 -10.96 11.67 10.01
C ASN A 131 -10.41 11.25 8.65
N GLN A 132 -9.52 10.25 8.62
CA GLN A 132 -8.86 9.79 7.41
C GLN A 132 -8.77 8.27 7.39
N THR A 133 -8.65 7.74 6.17
CA THR A 133 -8.30 6.35 5.94
C THR A 133 -7.31 6.22 4.79
N TYR A 134 -6.52 5.15 4.81
CA TYR A 134 -5.42 4.91 3.88
C TYR A 134 -5.77 3.80 2.90
N TYR A 135 -5.29 3.91 1.67
CA TYR A 135 -5.49 2.91 0.64
C TYR A 135 -4.27 2.77 -0.27
N GLY A 136 -4.13 1.61 -0.89
CA GLY A 136 -3.23 1.36 -2.02
C GLY A 136 -4.05 0.96 -3.23
N VAL A 137 -3.65 1.40 -4.42
CA VAL A 137 -4.23 1.01 -5.70
C VAL A 137 -3.20 0.23 -6.48
N ILE A 138 -3.55 -1.00 -6.84
CA ILE A 138 -2.66 -1.94 -7.54
C ILE A 138 -3.38 -2.40 -8.81
N PRO A 139 -3.18 -1.69 -9.94
CA PRO A 139 -3.66 -2.10 -11.25
C PRO A 139 -2.97 -3.39 -11.72
N LEU A 140 -3.70 -4.27 -12.41
CA LEU A 140 -3.11 -5.54 -12.86
C LEU A 140 -2.02 -5.31 -13.91
N CYS A 141 -2.23 -4.45 -14.91
CA CYS A 141 -1.26 -4.14 -15.96
C CYS A 141 -0.67 -5.36 -16.70
N GLY A 142 -1.43 -6.45 -16.84
CA GLY A 142 -0.92 -7.71 -17.38
C GLY A 142 0.17 -8.39 -16.53
N SER A 143 0.35 -7.96 -15.27
CA SER A 143 1.39 -8.41 -14.35
C SER A 143 1.16 -9.86 -13.89
N ASN A 144 2.26 -10.52 -13.57
CA ASN A 144 2.26 -11.80 -12.87
C ASN A 144 2.23 -11.59 -11.34
N MET A 145 2.13 -12.69 -10.60
CA MET A 145 2.08 -12.66 -9.13
C MET A 145 3.33 -12.03 -8.50
N ASP A 146 4.52 -12.21 -9.07
CA ASP A 146 5.77 -11.65 -8.54
C ASP A 146 5.80 -10.12 -8.63
N SER A 147 5.39 -9.57 -9.78
CA SER A 147 5.25 -8.12 -9.96
C SER A 147 4.19 -7.55 -9.03
N LEU A 148 3.02 -8.21 -8.90
CA LEU A 148 1.98 -7.78 -7.96
C LEU A 148 2.46 -7.86 -6.51
N ALA A 149 3.29 -8.84 -6.16
CA ALA A 149 3.85 -8.98 -4.82
C ALA A 149 4.82 -7.83 -4.50
N GLY A 150 5.70 -7.49 -5.44
CA GLY A 150 6.59 -6.34 -5.35
C GLY A 150 5.82 -5.05 -5.11
N THR A 151 4.88 -4.73 -6.00
CA THR A 151 4.03 -3.53 -5.87
C THR A 151 3.24 -3.53 -4.57
N THR A 152 2.64 -4.66 -4.18
CA THR A 152 1.90 -4.74 -2.90
C THR A 152 2.78 -4.39 -1.71
N SER A 153 3.99 -4.93 -1.67
CA SER A 153 4.93 -4.66 -0.58
C SER A 153 5.42 -3.21 -0.57
N HIS A 154 5.65 -2.60 -1.75
CA HIS A 154 5.98 -1.19 -1.92
C HIS A 154 4.88 -0.30 -1.33
N GLU A 155 3.66 -0.42 -1.86
CA GLU A 155 2.55 0.46 -1.45
C GLU A 155 2.15 0.27 0.01
N LEU A 156 2.31 -0.95 0.55
CA LEU A 156 2.06 -1.21 1.96
C LEU A 156 3.13 -0.53 2.82
N ALA A 157 4.41 -0.65 2.45
CA ALA A 157 5.51 -0.04 3.20
C ALA A 157 5.33 1.48 3.30
N GLU A 158 5.04 2.12 2.18
CA GLU A 158 4.85 3.56 2.13
C GLU A 158 3.57 3.98 2.85
N ALA A 159 2.45 3.28 2.69
CA ALA A 159 1.25 3.61 3.46
C ALA A 159 1.46 3.50 4.99
N ILE A 160 2.30 2.58 5.46
CA ILE A 160 2.64 2.44 6.88
C ILE A 160 3.50 3.62 7.35
N THR A 161 4.52 4.01 6.58
CA THR A 161 5.51 5.03 7.01
C THR A 161 5.17 6.46 6.62
N ASP A 162 4.46 6.66 5.51
CA ASP A 162 3.94 7.93 4.96
C ASP A 162 2.42 7.87 4.79
N SER A 163 1.71 7.62 5.89
CA SER A 163 0.25 7.61 5.82
C SER A 163 -0.33 9.02 5.55
N TRP A 164 0.37 10.12 5.83
CA TRP A 164 0.00 11.51 5.51
C TRP A 164 1.14 12.46 5.91
N ASN A 165 2.00 12.87 4.98
CA ASN A 165 3.23 13.66 5.24
C ASN A 165 4.14 13.01 6.31
N GLY A 166 4.22 11.68 6.31
CA GLY A 166 5.09 10.89 7.18
C GLY A 166 6.53 10.89 6.70
N TRP A 167 7.18 9.71 6.73
CA TRP A 167 8.61 9.63 6.52
C TRP A 167 8.99 9.71 5.03
N ARG A 168 9.87 10.65 4.70
CA ARG A 168 10.57 10.78 3.41
C ARG A 168 12.04 11.08 3.65
N VAL A 169 12.89 10.76 2.68
CA VAL A 169 14.26 11.28 2.66
C VAL A 169 14.19 12.81 2.58
N PRO A 170 14.90 13.55 3.46
CA PRO A 170 14.91 15.01 3.40
C PRO A 170 15.26 15.53 2.00
N THR A 171 14.50 16.50 1.52
CA THR A 171 14.75 17.09 0.20
C THR A 171 16.05 17.89 0.21
N VAL A 172 17.06 17.38 -0.48
CA VAL A 172 18.37 18.01 -0.60
C VAL A 172 18.76 18.04 -2.08
N THR A 173 18.83 19.25 -2.64
CA THR A 173 19.17 19.47 -4.05
C THR A 173 20.47 18.77 -4.43
N GLY A 174 20.42 17.96 -5.49
CA GLY A 174 21.59 17.26 -6.04
C GLY A 174 22.00 15.98 -5.30
N LYS A 175 21.24 15.55 -4.28
CA LYS A 175 21.44 14.25 -3.63
C LYS A 175 20.52 13.19 -4.24
N LEU A 176 21.03 11.98 -4.38
CA LEU A 176 20.24 10.81 -4.75
C LEU A 176 19.13 10.60 -3.71
N HIS A 177 17.98 10.08 -4.16
CA HIS A 177 16.81 9.80 -3.34
C HIS A 177 16.24 10.99 -2.55
N SER A 178 16.51 12.22 -2.97
CA SER A 178 16.02 13.41 -2.28
C SER A 178 14.50 13.54 -2.44
N GLY A 179 13.75 13.36 -1.34
CA GLY A 179 12.28 13.44 -1.33
C GLY A 179 11.59 12.08 -1.52
N ASP A 180 12.35 11.02 -1.79
CA ASP A 180 11.87 9.66 -1.97
C ASP A 180 11.24 9.10 -0.68
N GLU A 181 10.20 8.30 -0.85
CA GLU A 181 9.60 7.46 0.19
C GLU A 181 10.42 6.18 0.41
N ILE A 182 10.03 5.34 1.38
CA ILE A 182 10.83 4.16 1.73
C ILE A 182 10.86 3.11 0.61
N GLY A 183 9.76 2.94 -0.13
CA GLY A 183 9.67 2.02 -1.27
C GLY A 183 10.47 2.54 -2.45
N ASP A 184 10.39 3.85 -2.71
CA ASP A 184 11.10 4.53 -3.80
C ASP A 184 12.63 4.30 -3.82
N ILE A 185 13.29 4.25 -2.67
CA ILE A 185 14.76 4.16 -2.59
C ILE A 185 15.30 2.91 -3.29
N CYS A 186 14.57 1.81 -3.16
CA CYS A 186 14.92 0.52 -3.74
C CYS A 186 13.91 0.09 -4.81
N SER A 187 13.22 1.06 -5.42
CA SER A 187 12.21 0.79 -6.43
C SER A 187 12.71 -0.18 -7.49
N TRP A 188 11.87 -1.18 -7.80
CA TRP A 188 12.14 -2.27 -8.76
C TRP A 188 13.22 -3.29 -8.35
N GLN A 189 13.74 -3.21 -7.12
CA GLN A 189 14.70 -4.18 -6.61
C GLN A 189 13.98 -5.22 -5.76
N LEU A 190 13.67 -6.37 -6.36
CA LEU A 190 12.98 -7.46 -5.66
C LEU A 190 13.95 -8.37 -4.89
N GLY A 191 13.46 -8.89 -3.78
CA GLY A 191 14.06 -9.94 -2.97
C GLY A 191 13.08 -11.09 -2.78
N THR A 192 13.59 -12.32 -2.89
CA THR A 192 12.79 -13.52 -2.66
C THR A 192 12.73 -13.83 -1.18
N VAL A 193 11.53 -14.10 -0.67
CA VAL A 193 11.30 -14.55 0.71
C VAL A 193 10.47 -15.83 0.71
N ASP A 194 10.75 -16.71 1.67
CA ASP A 194 9.97 -17.93 1.90
C ASP A 194 8.81 -17.63 2.87
N ASP A 195 7.60 -17.99 2.49
CA ASP A 195 6.43 -17.99 3.36
C ASP A 195 6.20 -19.41 3.92
N PRO A 196 6.62 -19.68 5.16
CA PRO A 196 6.48 -21.01 5.74
C PRO A 196 5.02 -21.41 6.00
N ALA A 197 4.09 -20.46 6.08
CA ALA A 197 2.68 -20.76 6.35
C ALA A 197 1.97 -21.26 5.08
N SER A 198 2.27 -20.68 3.92
CA SER A 198 1.70 -21.10 2.64
C SER A 198 2.59 -22.08 1.85
N GLY A 199 3.86 -22.20 2.22
CA GLY A 199 4.87 -22.97 1.47
C GLY A 199 5.28 -22.31 0.15
N LYS A 200 4.96 -21.03 -0.04
CA LYS A 200 5.25 -20.26 -1.26
C LYS A 200 6.48 -19.39 -1.10
N GLN A 201 6.95 -18.88 -2.24
CA GLN A 201 7.95 -17.83 -2.29
C GLN A 201 7.31 -16.56 -2.84
N TRP A 202 7.68 -15.42 -2.26
CA TRP A 202 7.21 -14.12 -2.70
C TRP A 202 8.37 -13.26 -3.15
N GLN A 203 8.18 -12.49 -4.23
CA GLN A 203 9.09 -11.42 -4.62
C GLN A 203 8.61 -10.13 -3.96
N LEU A 204 9.29 -9.69 -2.91
CA LEU A 204 8.98 -8.45 -2.22
C LEU A 204 9.96 -7.38 -2.65
N GLU A 205 9.52 -6.13 -2.64
CA GLU A 205 10.45 -5.02 -2.81
C GLU A 205 11.41 -4.94 -1.62
N LYS A 206 12.69 -4.74 -1.94
CA LYS A 206 13.69 -4.48 -0.93
C LYS A 206 13.44 -3.09 -0.36
N LEU A 207 13.52 -2.96 0.95
CA LEU A 207 13.47 -1.68 1.64
C LEU A 207 14.88 -1.32 2.09
N LYS A 208 15.28 -0.06 1.87
CA LYS A 208 16.53 0.46 2.42
C LYS A 208 16.23 1.27 3.68
N LEU A 209 16.75 0.80 4.81
CA LEU A 209 16.55 1.44 6.09
C LEU A 209 17.10 2.88 6.11
N SER A 210 16.25 3.82 6.51
CA SER A 210 16.51 5.25 6.63
C SER A 210 17.73 5.59 7.49
N ARG A 211 17.99 4.88 8.59
CA ARG A 211 19.18 5.13 9.43
C ARG A 211 20.48 4.82 8.69
N GLN A 212 20.48 3.80 7.83
CA GLN A 212 21.66 3.49 7.01
C GLN A 212 21.88 4.54 5.93
N TYR A 213 20.81 5.14 5.42
CA TYR A 213 20.89 6.19 4.39
C TYR A 213 21.36 7.54 4.95
N LEU A 214 20.82 7.96 6.10
CA LEU A 214 21.17 9.24 6.74
C LEU A 214 22.63 9.32 7.21
N HIS A 215 23.24 8.20 7.62
CA HIS A 215 24.64 8.16 8.03
C HIS A 215 25.66 8.11 6.87
N GLN A 216 25.24 7.76 5.66
CA GLN A 216 26.13 7.65 4.49
C GLN A 216 26.21 8.94 3.66
N HIS A 217 25.31 9.91 3.90
CA HIS A 217 25.14 11.07 3.02
C HIS A 217 25.06 12.45 3.71
N GLN A 218 25.24 12.50 5.03
CA GLN A 218 25.64 13.70 5.78
C GLN A 218 27.16 13.90 5.67
#